data_AF-A0AA88LD37-F1
#
_entry.id   AF-A0AA88LD37-F1
#
_cell.length_a   1.000
_cell.length_b   1.000
_cell.length_c   1.000
_cell.angle_alpha   90.00
_cell.angle_beta   90.00
_cell.angle_gamma   90.00
#
_symmetry.space_group_name_H-M   'P 1'
#
loop_
_entity.id
_entity.type
_entity.pdbx_description
1 polymer ?
#
loop_
_entity_poly.entity_id
_entity_poly.type
_entity_poly.pdbx_seq_one_letter_code
_entity_poly.pdbx_strand_id
1 'polypeptide(L)'
;MLSLTIKNGGTLGLLRKKYVEIKRPAVIKEYNKYIGGVDLADMPIELYCSNLKTRKWYMRIFYYVLDSAVVNAWLIYLRHCWQSNDEPMPLLKFKTSIACFLGFSDTPRRRPGRPLSLKSEGNPPQKIPTQPTLTPTDVRHDGYNHFPEFGKDQERCQICQKKTKILCSECLGIALCLVPERNCFLSYHRK
;
A
#
# COMPACT_ATOMS: atom_id res chain seq x y z
N MET A 1 -12.40 40.71 0.01
CA MET A 1 -13.43 41.76 -0.14
C MET A 1 -14.76 41.12 0.18
N LEU A 2 -15.42 41.50 1.28
CA LEU A 2 -16.77 41.01 1.59
C LEU A 2 -17.76 42.00 1.00
N SER A 3 -18.44 41.60 -0.07
CA SER A 3 -19.40 42.42 -0.81
C SER A 3 -20.79 42.26 -0.21
N LEU A 4 -21.25 43.23 0.59
CA LEU A 4 -22.63 43.27 1.05
C LEU A 4 -23.47 44.01 0.01
N THR A 5 -24.47 43.32 -0.55
CA THR A 5 -25.43 43.91 -1.49
C THR A 5 -26.61 44.47 -0.70
N ILE A 6 -26.70 45.79 -0.57
CA ILE A 6 -27.85 46.46 0.06
C ILE A 6 -28.98 46.52 -0.97
N LYS A 7 -30.08 45.79 -0.73
CA LYS A 7 -31.31 45.90 -1.53
C LYS A 7 -32.18 47.00 -0.93
N ASN A 8 -32.14 48.20 -1.52
CA ASN A 8 -33.16 49.21 -1.25
C ASN A 8 -34.39 48.88 -2.11
N GLY A 9 -35.52 48.64 -1.45
CA GLY A 9 -36.80 48.39 -2.11
C GLY A 9 -37.33 49.64 -2.81
N GLY A 10 -37.66 49.51 -4.08
CA GLY A 10 -38.33 50.57 -4.85
C GLY A 10 -38.06 50.47 -6.35
N THR A 11 -39.07 50.02 -7.09
CA THR A 11 -39.28 50.13 -8.55
C THR A 11 -38.41 49.29 -9.51
N LEU A 12 -39.11 48.62 -10.45
CA LEU A 12 -38.60 47.85 -11.58
C LEU A 12 -37.73 48.73 -12.50
N GLY A 13 -36.44 48.80 -12.22
CA GLY A 13 -35.41 49.34 -13.10
C GLY A 13 -34.17 48.45 -13.01
N LEU A 14 -33.48 48.21 -14.13
CA LEU A 14 -32.25 47.42 -14.20
C LEU A 14 -31.35 47.65 -12.98
N LEU A 15 -31.22 46.61 -12.14
CA LEU A 15 -30.39 46.61 -10.94
C LEU A 15 -28.92 46.83 -11.32
N ARG A 16 -28.50 48.09 -11.46
CA ARG A 16 -27.09 48.47 -11.63
C ARG A 16 -26.37 48.16 -10.33
N LYS A 17 -25.58 47.09 -10.32
CA LYS A 17 -24.64 46.77 -9.24
C LYS A 17 -23.63 47.92 -9.14
N LYS A 18 -23.76 48.76 -8.11
CA LYS A 18 -22.77 49.78 -7.78
C LYS A 18 -21.93 49.26 -6.62
N TYR A 19 -20.61 49.32 -6.78
CA TYR A 19 -19.68 49.03 -5.71
C TYR A 19 -19.43 50.33 -4.93
N VAL A 20 -19.62 50.26 -3.61
CA VAL A 20 -19.34 51.36 -2.68
C VAL A 20 -18.22 50.91 -1.78
N GLU A 21 -17.20 51.76 -1.60
CA GLU A 21 -16.15 51.49 -0.62
C GLU A 21 -16.69 51.72 0.78
N ILE A 22 -16.70 50.66 1.58
CA ILE A 22 -17.16 50.68 2.97
C ILE A 22 -15.96 50.38 3.85
N LYS A 23 -15.79 51.16 4.91
CA LYS A 23 -14.78 50.88 5.95
C LYS A 23 -15.02 49.49 6.53
N ARG A 24 -14.04 48.59 6.41
CA ARG A 24 -14.14 47.21 6.88
C ARG A 24 -14.48 47.17 8.38
N PRO A 25 -15.62 46.57 8.78
CA PRO A 25 -15.96 46.40 10.19
C PRO A 25 -14.87 45.61 10.93
N ALA A 26 -14.62 45.98 12.20
CA ALA A 26 -13.63 45.31 13.05
C ALA A 26 -13.93 43.80 13.20
N VAL A 27 -15.20 43.43 13.35
CA VAL A 27 -15.65 42.02 13.41
C VAL A 27 -15.21 41.21 12.20
N ILE A 28 -15.27 41.80 11.00
CA ILE A 28 -14.85 41.15 9.77
C ILE A 28 -13.32 40.98 9.76
N LYS A 29 -12.57 41.95 10.27
CA LYS A 29 -11.11 41.85 10.39
C LYS A 29 -10.72 40.70 11.33
N GLU A 30 -11.38 40.61 12.49
CA GLU A 30 -11.18 39.54 13.48
C GLU A 30 -11.48 38.16 12.87
N TYR A 31 -12.65 38.02 12.23
CA TYR A 31 -13.05 36.76 11.61
C TYR A 31 -12.04 36.28 10.57
N ASN A 32 -11.64 37.16 9.64
CA ASN A 32 -10.69 36.78 8.59
C ASN A 32 -9.28 36.46 9.13
N LYS A 33 -8.94 36.94 10.32
CA LYS A 33 -7.65 36.63 10.96
C LYS A 33 -7.60 35.18 11.46
N TYR A 34 -8.73 34.62 11.89
CA TYR A 34 -8.79 33.32 12.56
C TYR A 34 -9.51 32.20 11.78
N ILE A 35 -10.27 32.54 10.73
CA ILE A 35 -11.04 31.55 9.95
C ILE A 35 -10.18 30.41 9.39
N GLY A 36 -8.92 30.65 9.07
CA GLY A 36 -8.00 29.65 8.50
C GLY A 36 -7.36 28.70 9.51
N GLY A 37 -7.75 28.73 10.79
CA GLY A 37 -7.10 27.90 11.82
C GLY A 37 -7.19 26.40 11.53
N VAL A 38 -8.32 25.93 10.98
CA VAL A 38 -8.53 24.52 10.62
C VAL A 38 -7.68 24.14 9.40
N ASP A 39 -7.73 24.95 8.33
CA ASP A 39 -6.93 24.71 7.13
C ASP A 39 -5.42 24.68 7.42
N LEU A 40 -4.95 25.53 8.34
CA LEU A 40 -3.56 25.55 8.79
C LEU A 40 -3.15 24.27 9.54
N ALA A 41 -4.09 23.66 10.28
CA ALA A 41 -3.84 22.39 10.97
C ALA A 41 -3.91 21.19 10.01
N ASP A 42 -4.77 21.26 8.99
CA ASP A 42 -4.92 20.19 7.99
C ASP A 42 -3.79 20.20 6.93
N MET A 43 -3.28 21.38 6.55
CA MET A 43 -2.19 21.54 5.58
C MET A 43 -0.97 20.62 5.84
N PRO A 44 -0.35 20.57 7.04
CA PRO A 44 0.80 19.70 7.29
C PRO A 44 0.44 18.20 7.28
N ILE A 45 -0.80 17.84 7.57
CA ILE A 45 -1.29 16.46 7.48
C ILE A 45 -1.38 16.06 6.01
N GLU A 46 -1.93 16.91 5.15
CA GLU A 46 -2.06 16.65 3.72
C GLU A 46 -0.71 16.57 3.00
N LEU A 47 0.23 17.45 3.36
CA LEU A 47 1.57 17.53 2.75
C LEU A 47 2.37 16.22 2.85
N TYR A 48 2.25 15.51 3.98
CA TYR A 48 2.98 14.27 4.24
C TYR A 48 2.06 13.15 4.72
N CYS A 49 0.88 13.00 4.10
CA CYS A 49 -0.12 12.02 4.52
C CYS A 49 0.33 10.55 4.35
N SER A 50 -0.08 9.70 5.29
CA SER A 50 0.15 8.25 5.27
C SER A 50 -0.84 7.56 4.32
N ASN A 51 -0.58 7.64 3.01
CA ASN A 51 -1.45 7.12 1.95
C ASN A 51 -1.38 5.58 1.78
N LEU A 52 -1.81 4.83 2.80
CA LEU A 52 -1.97 3.38 2.71
C LEU A 52 -3.31 3.02 2.05
N LYS A 53 -3.26 2.35 0.90
CA LYS A 53 -4.46 1.83 0.22
C LYS A 53 -5.08 0.71 1.05
N THR A 54 -6.29 0.95 1.56
CA THR A 54 -7.07 -0.07 2.30
C THR A 54 -8.51 -0.10 1.80
N ARG A 55 -9.15 -1.28 1.83
CA ARG A 55 -10.59 -1.44 1.50
C ARG A 55 -11.51 -1.13 2.69
N LYS A 56 -10.94 -0.92 3.89
CA LYS A 56 -11.65 -0.74 5.15
C LYS A 56 -11.77 0.75 5.45
N TRP A 57 -12.97 1.31 5.35
CA TRP A 57 -13.19 2.76 5.48
C TRP A 57 -12.67 3.35 6.80
N TYR A 58 -12.79 2.62 7.91
CA TYR A 58 -12.35 3.07 9.23
C TYR A 58 -10.83 3.26 9.34
N MET A 59 -10.03 2.59 8.49
CA MET A 59 -8.59 2.76 8.49
C MET A 59 -8.19 4.18 8.05
N ARG A 60 -9.01 4.85 7.23
CA ARG A 60 -8.78 6.26 6.87
C ARG A 60 -8.82 7.18 8.10
N ILE A 61 -9.77 6.93 9.01
CA ILE A 61 -9.86 7.67 10.28
C ILE A 61 -8.64 7.39 11.15
N PHE A 62 -8.25 6.11 11.26
CA PHE A 62 -7.07 5.71 12.02
C PHE A 62 -5.79 6.42 11.53
N TYR A 63 -5.55 6.44 10.21
CA TYR A 63 -4.37 7.11 9.65
C TYR A 63 -4.42 8.63 9.84
N TYR A 64 -5.60 9.25 9.71
CA TYR A 64 -5.75 10.68 10.01
C TYR A 64 -5.40 11.01 11.46
N VAL A 65 -5.90 10.23 12.42
CA VAL A 65 -5.58 10.43 13.85
C VAL A 65 -4.08 10.24 14.11
N LEU A 66 -3.46 9.23 13.47
CA LEU A 66 -2.02 8.98 13.58
C LEU A 66 -1.19 10.15 13.01
N ASP A 67 -1.54 10.62 11.81
CA ASP A 67 -0.84 11.75 11.18
C ASP A 67 -1.04 13.05 11.98
N SER A 68 -2.24 13.30 12.50
CA SER A 68 -2.54 14.42 13.40
C SER A 68 -1.70 14.37 14.68
N ALA A 69 -1.57 13.19 15.30
CA ALA A 69 -0.73 13.01 16.48
C ALA A 69 0.75 13.32 16.20
N VAL A 70 1.28 12.88 15.06
CA VAL A 70 2.66 13.16 14.64
C VAL A 70 2.89 14.64 14.39
N VAL A 71 1.96 15.31 13.69
CA VAL A 71 2.03 16.77 13.46
C VAL A 71 1.98 17.54 14.78
N ASN A 72 1.09 17.16 15.69
CA ASN A 72 1.00 17.79 17.01
C ASN A 72 2.27 17.59 17.84
N ALA A 73 2.87 16.39 17.80
CA ALA A 73 4.16 16.13 18.44
C ALA A 73 5.29 17.00 17.83
N TRP A 74 5.29 17.19 16.50
CA TRP A 74 6.24 18.08 15.85
C TRP A 74 6.06 19.54 16.26
N LEU A 75 4.83 20.04 16.40
CA LEU A 75 4.55 21.39 16.89
C LEU A 75 5.06 21.62 18.32
N ILE A 76 4.90 20.61 19.19
CA ILE A 76 5.45 20.66 20.55
C ILE A 76 6.98 20.68 20.50
N TYR A 77 7.60 19.85 19.64
CA TYR A 77 9.04 19.84 19.42
C TYR A 77 9.56 21.19 18.91
N LEU A 78 8.89 21.83 17.93
CA LEU A 78 9.24 23.17 17.45
C LEU A 78 9.24 24.19 18.59
N ARG A 79 8.21 24.14 19.44
CA ARG A 79 8.09 25.02 20.60
C ARG A 79 9.27 24.85 21.56
N HIS A 80 9.70 23.61 21.79
CA HIS A 80 10.86 23.32 22.61
C HIS A 80 12.16 23.86 21.97
N CYS A 81 12.38 23.62 20.67
CA CYS A 81 13.55 24.14 19.96
C CYS A 81 13.63 25.67 20.03
N TRP A 82 12.51 26.39 19.88
CA TRP A 82 12.49 27.84 20.02
C TRP A 82 12.82 28.33 21.43
N GLN A 83 12.47 27.55 22.46
CA GLN A 83 12.83 27.88 23.84
C GLN A 83 14.30 27.59 24.14
N SER A 84 14.86 26.53 23.55
CA SER A 84 16.25 26.11 23.71
C SER A 84 17.22 26.81 22.75
N ASN A 85 16.72 27.63 21.82
CA ASN A 85 17.48 28.27 20.74
C ASN A 85 18.17 27.28 19.79
N ASP A 86 17.57 26.10 19.63
CA ASP A 86 18.02 25.04 18.72
C ASP A 86 17.38 25.19 17.34
N GLU A 87 18.10 24.75 16.30
CA GLU A 87 17.55 24.68 14.95
C GLU A 87 16.56 23.50 14.82
N PRO A 88 15.26 23.75 14.54
CA PRO A 88 14.28 22.69 14.46
C PRO A 88 14.43 21.87 13.18
N MET A 89 14.26 20.55 13.29
CA MET A 89 14.19 19.70 12.10
C MET A 89 12.85 19.85 11.33
N PRO A 90 12.89 19.80 9.98
CA PRO A 90 11.68 19.86 9.16
C PRO A 90 10.78 18.63 9.34
N LEU A 91 9.46 18.81 9.16
CA LEU A 91 8.42 17.82 9.43
C LEU A 91 8.67 16.45 8.79
N LEU A 92 9.11 16.40 7.53
CA LEU A 92 9.42 15.13 6.86
C LEU A 92 10.56 14.35 7.54
N LYS A 93 11.61 15.04 7.99
CA LYS A 93 12.73 14.41 8.72
C LYS A 93 12.27 13.92 10.08
N PHE A 94 11.47 14.72 10.79
CA PHE A 94 10.86 14.33 12.06
C PHE A 94 9.97 13.09 11.93
N LYS A 95 9.14 13.03 10.88
CA LYS A 95 8.29 11.85 10.62
C LYS A 95 9.12 10.60 10.28
N THR A 96 10.16 10.77 9.47
CA THR A 96 11.09 9.69 9.12
C THR A 96 11.86 9.18 10.35
N SER A 97 12.29 10.05 11.26
CA SER A 97 13.00 9.64 12.48
C SER A 97 12.10 8.82 13.41
N ILE A 98 10.83 9.20 13.56
CA ILE A 98 9.83 8.41 14.30
C ILE A 98 9.64 7.05 13.63
N ALA A 99 9.45 7.01 12.31
CA ALA A 99 9.26 5.75 11.57
C ALA A 99 10.47 4.82 11.69
N CYS A 100 11.68 5.36 11.58
CA CYS A 100 12.91 4.62 11.81
C CYS A 100 12.97 4.11 13.25
N PHE A 101 12.80 4.97 14.25
CA PHE A 101 12.86 4.58 15.66
C PHE A 101 11.87 3.45 16.00
N LEU A 102 10.62 3.56 15.55
CA LEU A 102 9.61 2.53 15.77
C LEU A 102 9.88 1.26 14.94
N GLY A 103 10.43 1.39 13.73
CA GLY A 103 10.75 0.27 12.83
C GLY A 103 12.04 -0.47 13.14
N PHE A 104 12.99 0.18 13.84
CA PHE A 104 14.25 -0.39 14.34
C PHE A 104 14.15 -0.85 15.79
N SER A 105 12.99 -0.70 16.45
CA SER A 105 12.75 -1.49 17.65
C SER A 105 12.99 -2.95 17.27
N ASP A 106 13.90 -3.63 18.00
CA ASP A 106 14.28 -5.04 17.87
C ASP A 106 13.08 -5.95 18.17
N THR A 107 11.97 -5.73 17.48
CA THR A 107 10.97 -6.75 17.28
C THR A 107 11.68 -7.77 16.40
N PRO A 108 12.01 -8.97 16.91
CA PRO A 108 12.49 -10.02 16.03
C PRO A 108 11.43 -10.11 14.96
N ARG A 109 11.81 -9.82 13.69
CA ARG A 109 10.88 -9.83 12.56
C ARG A 109 10.05 -11.10 12.72
N ARG A 110 8.82 -10.96 13.18
CA ARG A 110 7.92 -12.10 13.33
C ARG A 110 7.60 -12.48 11.91
N ARG A 111 8.44 -13.35 11.33
CA ARG A 111 8.06 -14.13 10.17
C ARG A 111 6.69 -14.69 10.54
N PRO A 112 5.62 -14.37 9.80
CA PRO A 112 4.34 -15.01 10.04
C PRO A 112 4.54 -16.51 9.83
N GLY A 113 4.67 -17.24 10.92
CA GLY A 113 5.00 -18.66 10.92
C GLY A 113 6.16 -19.01 11.84
N ARG A 114 5.80 -19.64 12.97
CA ARG A 114 6.60 -20.52 13.83
C ARG A 114 7.19 -19.88 15.10
N PRO A 115 6.76 -20.31 16.30
CA PRO A 115 7.52 -20.07 17.52
C PRO A 115 8.86 -20.78 17.44
N LEU A 116 9.92 -20.15 17.93
CA LEU A 116 11.22 -20.78 18.15
C LEU A 116 11.06 -21.79 19.31
N SER A 117 10.56 -22.98 19.01
CA SER A 117 10.63 -24.10 19.94
C SER A 117 12.06 -24.59 19.98
N LEU A 118 12.61 -24.64 21.20
CA LEU A 118 13.82 -25.36 21.56
C LEU A 118 13.86 -26.70 20.82
N LYS A 119 15.05 -27.03 20.30
CA LYS A 119 15.35 -28.29 19.63
C LYS A 119 14.99 -29.45 20.57
N SER A 120 13.89 -30.15 20.28
CA SER A 120 13.71 -31.53 20.68
C SER A 120 13.67 -32.36 19.41
N GLU A 121 14.56 -33.35 19.34
CA GLU A 121 14.63 -34.31 18.25
C GLU A 121 13.29 -35.03 18.07
N GLY A 122 12.81 -35.05 16.84
CA GLY A 122 11.51 -35.63 16.48
C GLY A 122 11.04 -35.03 15.16
N ASN A 123 11.11 -35.81 14.09
CA ASN A 123 10.74 -35.40 12.74
C ASN A 123 9.32 -34.78 12.67
N PRO A 124 9.14 -33.53 12.22
CA PRO A 124 7.82 -32.97 11.96
C PRO A 124 7.33 -33.33 10.54
N PRO A 125 6.02 -33.54 10.33
CA PRO A 125 5.44 -33.84 9.03
C PRO A 125 5.58 -32.62 8.11
N GLN A 126 6.19 -32.82 6.95
CA GLN A 126 6.39 -31.78 5.95
C GLN A 126 5.05 -31.36 5.35
N LYS A 127 4.58 -30.13 5.65
CA LYS A 127 3.53 -29.47 4.88
C LYS A 127 4.17 -28.86 3.64
N ILE A 128 3.86 -29.45 2.49
CA ILE A 128 4.29 -29.06 1.16
C ILE A 128 3.76 -27.65 0.84
N PRO A 129 4.62 -26.67 0.50
CA PRO A 129 4.17 -25.41 -0.09
C PRO A 129 3.73 -25.66 -1.54
N THR A 130 2.53 -25.21 -1.89
CA THR A 130 2.04 -25.15 -3.27
C THR A 130 2.79 -24.05 -4.04
N GLN A 131 4.05 -24.32 -4.36
CA GLN A 131 4.66 -23.79 -5.59
C GLN A 131 4.51 -24.90 -6.65
N PRO A 132 4.31 -24.60 -7.94
CA PRO A 132 4.53 -25.61 -8.96
C PRO A 132 6.00 -26.00 -8.84
N THR A 133 6.24 -27.14 -8.20
CA THR A 133 7.57 -27.68 -7.98
C THR A 133 8.20 -27.79 -9.36
N LEU A 134 9.18 -26.92 -9.65
CA LEU A 134 10.10 -27.17 -10.74
C LEU A 134 10.71 -28.53 -10.40
N THR A 135 10.33 -29.56 -11.15
CA THR A 135 10.88 -30.89 -10.97
C THR A 135 12.39 -30.77 -10.98
N PRO A 136 13.09 -31.36 -9.98
CA PRO A 136 14.54 -31.36 -9.96
C PRO A 136 15.08 -31.76 -11.34
N THR A 137 16.04 -31.01 -11.86
CA THR A 137 16.59 -31.22 -13.21
C THR A 137 17.11 -32.63 -13.41
N ASP A 138 17.55 -33.28 -12.33
CA ASP A 138 18.06 -34.64 -12.33
C ASP A 138 16.97 -35.68 -12.62
N VAL A 139 15.74 -35.46 -12.12
CA VAL A 139 14.57 -36.32 -12.41
C VAL A 139 14.02 -36.02 -13.80
N ARG A 140 14.02 -34.75 -14.21
CA ARG A 140 13.49 -34.34 -15.52
C ARG A 140 14.23 -34.98 -16.70
N HIS A 141 15.54 -35.21 -16.55
CA HIS A 141 16.45 -35.66 -17.61
C HIS A 141 17.06 -37.04 -17.36
N ASP A 142 16.51 -37.83 -16.44
CA ASP A 142 16.98 -39.19 -16.15
C ASP A 142 16.81 -40.16 -17.33
N GLY A 143 15.91 -39.85 -18.27
CA GLY A 143 15.65 -40.63 -19.48
C GLY A 143 14.82 -41.90 -19.26
N TYR A 144 14.30 -42.13 -18.05
CA TYR A 144 13.53 -43.32 -17.70
C TYR A 144 12.17 -42.93 -17.12
N ASN A 145 11.16 -43.78 -17.33
CA ASN A 145 9.84 -43.71 -16.68
C ASN A 145 8.97 -42.43 -16.88
N HIS A 146 9.32 -41.51 -17.77
CA HIS A 146 8.46 -40.37 -18.14
C HIS A 146 7.35 -40.77 -19.13
N PHE A 147 6.20 -41.21 -18.62
CA PHE A 147 5.05 -41.60 -19.44
C PHE A 147 3.97 -40.51 -19.47
N PRO A 148 3.32 -40.29 -20.62
CA PRO A 148 2.20 -39.36 -20.72
C PRO A 148 0.93 -39.96 -20.12
N GLU A 149 0.33 -39.26 -19.15
CA GLU A 149 -0.93 -39.63 -18.51
C GLU A 149 -2.01 -38.58 -18.74
N PHE A 150 -3.28 -38.99 -18.71
CA PHE A 150 -4.42 -38.07 -18.83
C PHE A 150 -4.85 -37.55 -17.46
N GLY A 151 -4.65 -36.25 -17.24
CA GLY A 151 -5.20 -35.51 -16.12
C GLY A 151 -6.72 -35.35 -16.20
N LYS A 152 -7.36 -35.19 -15.04
CA LYS A 152 -8.81 -34.97 -14.92
C LYS A 152 -9.22 -33.64 -15.55
N ASP A 153 -8.42 -32.60 -15.33
CA ASP A 153 -8.68 -31.24 -15.78
C ASP A 153 -7.74 -30.80 -16.92
N GLN A 154 -8.14 -29.75 -17.65
CA GLN A 154 -7.27 -29.12 -18.65
C GLN A 154 -6.35 -28.11 -17.97
N GLU A 155 -5.05 -28.35 -18.04
CA GLU A 155 -4.02 -27.48 -17.51
C GLU A 155 -3.24 -26.78 -18.64
N ARG A 156 -2.41 -25.80 -18.29
CA ARG A 156 -1.57 -25.09 -19.28
C ARG A 156 -0.24 -25.79 -19.42
N CYS A 157 0.17 -26.04 -20.65
CA CYS A 157 1.47 -26.62 -20.95
C CYS A 157 2.62 -25.73 -20.45
N GLN A 158 3.57 -26.31 -19.73
CA GLN A 158 4.69 -25.55 -19.14
C GLN A 158 5.57 -24.84 -20.19
N ILE A 159 5.67 -25.41 -21.40
CA ILE A 159 6.52 -24.87 -22.48
C ILE A 159 5.78 -23.84 -23.32
N CYS A 160 4.59 -24.18 -23.85
CA CYS A 160 3.88 -23.37 -24.83
C CYS A 160 2.61 -22.69 -24.30
N GLN A 161 2.27 -22.88 -23.03
CA GLN A 161 1.14 -22.26 -22.31
C GLN A 161 -0.26 -22.55 -22.90
N LYS A 162 -0.40 -23.36 -23.96
CA LYS A 162 -1.70 -23.81 -24.47
C LYS A 162 -2.27 -24.92 -23.58
N LYS A 163 -3.59 -25.06 -23.60
CA LYS A 163 -4.30 -26.07 -22.80
C LYS A 163 -3.97 -27.50 -23.26
N THR A 164 -3.76 -28.39 -22.30
CA THR A 164 -3.51 -29.82 -22.49
C THR A 164 -4.09 -30.61 -21.31
N LYS A 165 -4.47 -31.87 -21.56
CA LYS A 165 -4.84 -32.82 -20.50
C LYS A 165 -3.71 -33.80 -20.20
N ILE A 166 -2.57 -33.67 -20.88
CA ILE A 166 -1.49 -34.64 -20.81
C ILE A 166 -0.50 -34.16 -19.74
N LEU A 167 -0.26 -35.02 -18.75
CA LEU A 167 0.66 -34.82 -17.64
C LEU A 167 1.79 -35.84 -17.75
N CYS A 168 2.93 -35.58 -17.09
CA CYS A 168 3.98 -36.58 -16.92
C CYS A 168 3.84 -37.30 -15.57
N SER A 169 3.95 -38.64 -15.60
CA SER A 169 3.84 -39.52 -14.42
C SER A 169 4.86 -39.22 -13.32
N GLU A 170 6.12 -38.95 -13.71
CA GLU A 170 7.23 -38.78 -12.76
C GLU A 170 7.55 -37.31 -12.47
N CYS A 171 7.29 -36.42 -13.43
CA CYS A 171 7.58 -34.99 -13.30
C CYS A 171 6.53 -34.21 -12.49
N LEU A 172 6.15 -34.71 -11.31
CA LEU A 172 5.24 -34.04 -10.36
C LEU A 172 3.95 -33.50 -11.02
N GLY A 173 3.40 -34.24 -12.00
CA GLY A 173 2.16 -33.87 -12.67
C GLY A 173 2.26 -32.65 -13.59
N ILE A 174 3.43 -32.34 -14.15
CA ILE A 174 3.58 -31.22 -15.09
C ILE A 174 2.80 -31.49 -16.39
N ALA A 175 1.98 -30.51 -16.77
CA ALA A 175 1.22 -30.53 -18.01
C ALA A 175 2.09 -30.23 -19.24
N LEU A 176 2.08 -31.13 -20.23
CA LEU A 176 2.87 -31.04 -21.46
C LEU A 176 1.99 -31.37 -22.68
N CYS A 177 2.30 -30.79 -23.83
CA CYS A 177 1.60 -31.11 -25.08
C CYS A 177 2.24 -32.31 -25.77
N LEU A 178 1.39 -33.24 -26.23
CA LEU A 178 1.76 -34.34 -27.13
C LEU A 178 0.80 -34.31 -28.32
N VAL A 179 1.11 -33.50 -29.32
CA VAL A 179 0.28 -33.26 -30.53
C VAL A 179 1.18 -33.39 -31.76
N PRO A 180 0.71 -33.86 -32.93
CA PRO A 180 1.55 -34.04 -34.12
C PRO A 180 2.35 -32.79 -34.52
N GLU A 181 1.77 -31.60 -34.38
CA GLU A 181 2.42 -30.32 -34.69
C GLU A 181 3.45 -29.87 -33.65
N ARG A 182 3.35 -30.36 -32.40
CA ARG A 182 4.16 -29.88 -31.27
C ARG A 182 4.29 -30.95 -30.18
N ASN A 183 5.51 -31.42 -29.99
CA ASN A 183 5.84 -32.41 -28.98
C ASN A 183 6.59 -31.74 -27.81
N CYS A 184 5.85 -30.99 -27.00
CA CYS A 184 6.39 -30.35 -25.80
C CYS A 184 6.85 -31.40 -24.77
N PHE A 185 6.22 -32.57 -24.75
CA PHE A 185 6.60 -33.68 -23.87
C PHE A 185 8.05 -34.11 -24.12
N LEU A 186 8.40 -34.40 -25.37
CA LEU A 186 9.76 -34.78 -25.76
C LEU A 186 10.78 -33.66 -25.47
N SER A 187 10.46 -32.42 -25.83
CA SER A 187 11.36 -31.27 -25.61
C SER A 187 11.56 -30.94 -24.13
N TYR A 188 10.64 -31.35 -23.26
CA TYR A 188 10.80 -31.17 -21.83
C TYR A 188 11.81 -32.16 -21.27
N HIS A 189 11.73 -33.43 -21.66
CA HIS A 189 12.55 -34.50 -21.09
C HIS A 189 13.92 -34.67 -21.77
N ARG A 190 14.04 -34.34 -23.06
CA ARG A 190 15.32 -34.37 -23.78
C ARG A 190 16.08 -33.06 -23.62
N LYS A 191 17.39 -33.19 -23.46
CA LYS A 191 18.35 -32.09 -23.51
C LYS A 191 18.79 -31.86 -24.95
#